data_AF-A0A527G4J4-F1
#
_entry.id   AF-A0A527G4J4-F1
#
_cell.length_a   1.000
_cell.length_b   1.000
_cell.length_c   1.000
_cell.angle_alpha   90.00
_cell.angle_beta   90.00
_cell.angle_gamma   90.00
#
_symmetry.space_group_name_H-M   'P 1'
#
loop_
_entity.id
_entity.type
_entity.pdbx_description
1 polymer ?
#
loop_
_entity_poly.entity_id
_entity_poly.type
_entity_poly.pdbx_seq_one_letter_code
_entity_poly.pdbx_strand_id
1 'polypeptide(L)'
;PHPVFDTQVAAMVCGFGDSVSYDQLVQRITGARLDKSSRFTDWRHRPLSDKQLDYALADVTHLIEVYQHLSAELERENRAHWLNEEMEVLTSRETYDPHPEDAWKRLKMRLRKPQELAIVQGVAAWRERE
;
A
#
# COMPACT_ATOMS: atom_id res chain seq x y z
N PRO A 1 0.05 9.26 -12.03
CA PRO A 1 -0.79 8.61 -13.06
C PRO A 1 -2.24 8.80 -12.64
N HIS A 2 -3.15 9.09 -13.55
CA HIS A 2 -4.58 9.22 -13.24
C HIS A 2 -5.40 8.72 -14.44
N PRO A 3 -6.54 8.05 -14.20
CA PRO A 3 -7.08 7.63 -12.89
C PRO A 3 -6.28 6.48 -12.23
N VAL A 4 -6.44 6.28 -10.92
CA VAL A 4 -5.85 5.16 -10.16
C VAL A 4 -6.97 4.42 -9.43
N PHE A 5 -6.91 3.09 -9.43
CA PHE A 5 -7.82 2.23 -8.69
C PHE A 5 -7.01 1.33 -7.76
N ASP A 6 -7.25 1.43 -6.46
CA ASP A 6 -6.62 0.55 -5.48
C ASP A 6 -7.56 -0.63 -5.17
N THR A 7 -7.13 -1.84 -5.55
CA THR A 7 -7.92 -3.06 -5.35
C THR A 7 -8.06 -3.45 -3.88
N GLN A 8 -7.14 -3.05 -3.00
CA GLN A 8 -7.24 -3.32 -1.56
C GLN A 8 -8.30 -2.42 -0.93
N VAL A 9 -8.30 -1.13 -1.26
CA VAL A 9 -9.31 -0.17 -0.78
C VAL A 9 -10.70 -0.56 -1.31
N ALA A 10 -10.80 -0.86 -2.60
CA ALA A 10 -12.05 -1.32 -3.20
C ALA A 10 -12.55 -2.61 -2.54
N ALA A 11 -11.67 -3.57 -2.25
CA ALA A 11 -12.04 -4.79 -1.56
C ALA A 11 -12.54 -4.55 -0.14
N MET A 12 -11.95 -3.61 0.61
CA MET A 12 -12.47 -3.18 1.91
C MET A 12 -13.90 -2.64 1.78
N VAL A 13 -14.15 -1.74 0.83
CA VAL A 13 -15.48 -1.16 0.57
C VAL A 13 -16.52 -2.23 0.16
N CYS A 14 -16.07 -3.26 -0.57
CA CYS A 14 -16.87 -4.42 -0.94
C CYS A 14 -17.00 -5.48 0.18
N GLY A 15 -16.45 -5.24 1.38
CA GLY A 15 -16.64 -6.13 2.54
C GLY A 15 -15.70 -7.33 2.61
N PHE A 16 -14.56 -7.32 1.91
CA PHE A 16 -13.54 -8.38 2.01
C PHE A 16 -12.70 -8.28 3.30
N GLY A 17 -12.89 -7.23 4.09
CA GLY A 17 -12.17 -6.89 5.31
C GLY A 17 -11.15 -5.76 5.11
N ASP A 18 -10.77 -5.12 6.22
CA ASP A 18 -9.98 -3.88 6.23
C ASP A 18 -8.58 -3.99 5.60
N SER A 19 -8.03 -5.20 5.50
CA SER A 19 -6.67 -5.42 4.99
C SER A 19 -6.51 -6.81 4.37
N VAL A 20 -7.34 -7.11 3.36
CA VAL A 20 -7.18 -8.35 2.58
C VAL A 20 -5.87 -8.33 1.80
N SER A 21 -5.18 -9.47 1.73
CA SER A 21 -3.97 -9.62 0.91
C SER A 21 -4.31 -9.90 -0.55
N TYR A 22 -3.43 -9.50 -1.48
CA TYR A 22 -3.62 -9.73 -2.90
C TYR A 22 -3.87 -11.21 -3.24
N ASP A 23 -3.10 -12.14 -2.66
CA ASP A 23 -3.27 -13.57 -2.90
C ASP A 23 -4.63 -14.09 -2.42
N GLN A 24 -5.12 -13.62 -1.28
CA GLN A 24 -6.43 -14.01 -0.77
C GLN A 24 -7.55 -13.43 -1.63
N LEU A 25 -7.38 -12.20 -2.10
CA LEU A 25 -8.33 -11.53 -2.97
C LEU A 25 -8.44 -12.25 -4.33
N VAL A 26 -7.29 -12.54 -4.96
CA VAL A 26 -7.21 -13.34 -6.19
C VAL A 26 -7.83 -14.71 -5.99
N GLN A 27 -7.51 -15.40 -4.89
CA GLN A 27 -8.07 -16.72 -4.62
C GLN A 27 -9.59 -16.67 -4.45
N ARG A 28 -10.14 -15.67 -3.77
CA ARG A 28 -11.59 -15.55 -3.55
C ARG A 28 -12.35 -15.18 -4.82
N ILE A 29 -11.78 -14.34 -5.68
CA ILE A 29 -12.45 -13.83 -6.88
C ILE A 29 -12.27 -14.78 -8.08
N THR A 30 -11.05 -15.24 -8.32
CA THR A 30 -10.68 -16.01 -9.52
C THR A 30 -10.51 -17.51 -9.25
N GLY A 31 -10.35 -17.91 -7.99
CA GLY A 31 -9.97 -19.28 -7.60
C GLY A 31 -8.49 -19.60 -7.79
N ALA A 32 -7.71 -18.73 -8.44
CA ALA A 32 -6.28 -18.93 -8.67
C ALA A 32 -5.47 -18.86 -7.36
N ARG A 33 -4.34 -19.57 -7.32
CA ARG A 33 -3.41 -19.55 -6.18
C ARG A 33 -2.08 -18.98 -6.63
N LEU A 34 -1.63 -17.94 -5.94
CA LEU A 34 -0.34 -17.31 -6.20
C LEU A 34 0.76 -17.94 -5.34
N ASP A 35 1.92 -18.15 -5.94
CA ASP A 35 3.12 -18.52 -5.20
C ASP A 35 3.70 -17.28 -4.48
N LYS A 36 4.09 -17.46 -3.21
CA LYS A 36 4.64 -16.40 -2.34
C LYS A 36 6.17 -16.47 -2.24
N SER A 37 6.81 -17.42 -2.90
CA SER A 37 8.18 -17.84 -2.61
C SER A 37 9.28 -16.79 -2.88
N SER A 38 8.99 -15.69 -3.61
CA SER A 38 9.98 -14.67 -3.99
C SER A 38 9.77 -13.28 -3.39
N ARG A 39 8.79 -13.10 -2.48
CA ARG A 39 8.46 -11.77 -1.90
C ARG A 39 9.64 -11.10 -1.18
N PHE A 40 10.47 -11.87 -0.47
CA PHE A 40 11.61 -11.39 0.32
C PHE A 40 12.94 -11.78 -0.32
N THR A 41 13.18 -11.31 -1.55
CA THR A 41 14.43 -11.51 -2.30
C THR A 41 15.09 -10.17 -2.65
N ASP A 42 16.39 -10.14 -2.95
CA ASP A 42 17.04 -8.90 -3.41
C ASP A 42 16.65 -8.61 -4.87
N TRP A 43 15.68 -7.72 -5.06
CA TRP A 43 15.17 -7.27 -6.36
C TRP A 43 16.13 -6.37 -7.14
N ARG A 44 17.27 -5.99 -6.55
CA ARG A 44 18.31 -5.21 -7.23
C ARG A 44 19.34 -6.10 -7.93
N HIS A 45 19.48 -7.36 -7.49
CA HIS A 45 20.44 -8.29 -8.08
C HIS A 45 20.15 -8.55 -9.55
N ARG A 46 21.20 -8.68 -10.37
CA ARG A 46 21.07 -8.96 -11.81
C ARG A 46 22.02 -10.08 -12.24
N PRO A 47 21.58 -10.99 -13.14
CA PRO A 47 20.22 -11.07 -13.71
C PRO A 47 19.16 -11.48 -12.66
N LEU A 48 17.88 -11.21 -12.94
CA LEU A 48 16.79 -11.73 -12.11
C LEU A 48 16.71 -13.25 -12.31
N SER A 49 16.37 -13.98 -11.24
CA SER A 49 16.08 -15.41 -11.34
C SER A 49 14.71 -15.65 -11.96
N ASP A 50 14.51 -16.83 -12.57
CA ASP A 50 13.20 -17.22 -13.13
C ASP A 50 12.08 -17.13 -12.08
N LYS A 51 12.35 -17.54 -10.84
CA LYS A 51 11.39 -17.42 -9.72
C LYS A 51 11.00 -15.98 -9.39
N GLN A 52 11.89 -15.01 -9.60
CA GLN A 52 11.57 -13.60 -9.42
C GLN A 52 10.73 -13.08 -10.60
N LEU A 53 11.04 -13.52 -11.82
CA LEU A 53 10.26 -13.15 -13.01
C LEU A 53 8.83 -13.71 -12.92
N ASP A 54 8.68 -14.99 -12.57
CA ASP A 54 7.38 -15.65 -12.39
C ASP A 54 6.55 -14.96 -11.30
N TYR A 55 7.17 -14.64 -10.16
CA TYR A 55 6.50 -13.92 -9.08
C TYR A 55 6.06 -12.51 -9.52
N ALA A 56 6.93 -11.75 -10.18
CA ALA A 56 6.60 -10.39 -10.62
C ALA A 56 5.48 -10.38 -11.68
N LEU A 57 5.45 -11.38 -12.57
CA LEU A 57 4.37 -11.55 -13.54
C LEU A 57 3.05 -11.92 -12.83
N ALA A 58 3.11 -12.81 -11.83
CA ALA A 58 1.94 -13.23 -11.06
C ALA A 58 1.29 -12.07 -10.29
N ASP A 59 2.08 -11.10 -9.80
CA ASP A 59 1.61 -9.91 -9.08
C ASP A 59 0.74 -8.96 -9.93
N VAL A 60 0.72 -9.13 -11.26
CA VAL A 60 -0.10 -8.30 -12.17
C VAL A 60 -1.10 -9.09 -13.00
N THR A 61 -0.89 -10.39 -13.20
CA THR A 61 -1.68 -11.22 -14.13
C THR A 61 -3.17 -11.19 -13.81
N HIS A 62 -3.55 -11.26 -12.53
CA HIS A 62 -4.96 -11.33 -12.13
C HIS A 62 -5.59 -9.98 -11.74
N LEU A 63 -4.83 -8.88 -11.77
CA LEU A 63 -5.33 -7.57 -11.33
C LEU A 63 -6.53 -7.08 -12.15
N ILE A 64 -6.57 -7.40 -13.45
CA ILE A 64 -7.67 -6.96 -14.31
C ILE A 64 -9.00 -7.66 -13.96
N GLU A 65 -8.96 -8.96 -13.67
CA GLU A 65 -10.14 -9.72 -13.25
C GLU A 65 -10.64 -9.25 -11.89
N VAL A 66 -9.71 -9.03 -10.95
CA VAL A 66 -10.02 -8.46 -9.63
C VAL A 66 -10.65 -7.07 -9.76
N TYR A 67 -10.09 -6.19 -10.59
CA TYR A 67 -10.64 -4.86 -10.86
C TYR A 67 -12.06 -4.94 -11.40
N GLN A 68 -12.29 -5.76 -12.43
CA GLN A 68 -13.62 -5.89 -13.05
C GLN A 68 -14.68 -6.35 -12.04
N HIS A 69 -14.33 -7.35 -11.21
CA HIS A 69 -15.22 -7.84 -10.16
C HIS A 69 -15.55 -6.74 -9.14
N LEU A 70 -14.53 -6.08 -8.57
CA LEU A 70 -14.72 -5.05 -7.55
C LEU A 70 -15.45 -3.82 -8.09
N SER A 71 -15.14 -3.38 -9.32
CA SER A 71 -15.82 -2.25 -9.95
C SER A 71 -17.31 -2.53 -10.12
N ALA A 72 -17.67 -3.73 -10.60
CA ALA A 72 -19.07 -4.12 -10.76
C ALA A 72 -19.82 -4.17 -9.42
N GLU A 73 -19.17 -4.68 -8.37
CA GLU A 73 -19.74 -4.72 -7.02
C GLU A 73 -19.93 -3.32 -6.42
N LEU A 74 -18.96 -2.42 -6.60
CA LEU A 74 -19.07 -1.02 -6.17
C LEU A 74 -20.21 -0.29 -6.86
N GLU A 75 -20.41 -0.52 -8.16
CA GLU A 75 -21.53 0.03 -8.92
C GLU A 75 -22.86 -0.53 -8.44
N ARG A 76 -22.94 -1.86 -8.28
CA ARG A 76 -24.13 -2.57 -7.79
C ARG A 76 -24.58 -2.07 -6.41
N GLU A 77 -23.63 -1.77 -5.53
CA GLU A 77 -23.92 -1.26 -4.19
C GLU A 77 -23.96 0.27 -4.09
N ASN A 78 -23.76 0.99 -5.21
CA ASN A 78 -23.66 2.45 -5.26
C ASN A 78 -22.61 3.02 -4.29
N ARG A 79 -21.46 2.33 -4.15
CA ARG A 79 -20.36 2.66 -3.23
C ARG A 79 -19.10 3.19 -3.93
N ALA A 80 -19.14 3.41 -5.24
CA ALA A 80 -17.99 3.95 -5.98
C ALA A 80 -17.47 5.29 -5.40
N HIS A 81 -18.35 6.11 -4.84
CA HIS A 81 -17.97 7.36 -4.19
C HIS A 81 -17.12 7.16 -2.92
N TRP A 82 -17.34 6.09 -2.14
CA TRP A 82 -16.50 5.78 -0.97
C TRP A 82 -15.07 5.47 -1.37
N LEU A 83 -14.89 4.73 -2.47
CA LEU A 83 -13.56 4.48 -3.02
C LEU A 83 -12.91 5.80 -3.48
N ASN A 84 -13.65 6.68 -4.16
CA ASN A 84 -13.11 7.94 -4.66
C ASN A 84 -12.59 8.85 -3.54
N GLU A 85 -13.31 8.94 -2.42
CA GLU A 85 -12.89 9.71 -1.25
C GLU A 85 -11.56 9.20 -0.68
N GLU A 86 -11.39 7.89 -0.53
CA GLU A 86 -10.12 7.29 -0.08
C GLU A 86 -8.99 7.50 -1.11
N MET A 87 -9.28 7.34 -2.40
CA MET A 87 -8.30 7.54 -3.46
C MET A 87 -7.85 9.01 -3.57
N GLU A 88 -8.70 9.98 -3.23
CA GLU A 88 -8.30 11.40 -3.18
C GLU A 88 -7.18 11.63 -2.16
N VAL A 89 -7.31 11.03 -0.97
CA VAL A 89 -6.26 11.08 0.06
C VAL A 89 -5.02 10.32 -0.38
N LEU A 90 -5.17 9.08 -0.86
CA LEU A 90 -4.05 8.21 -1.22
C LEU A 90 -3.31 8.61 -2.51
N THR A 91 -3.92 9.45 -3.36
CA THR A 91 -3.23 9.99 -4.54
C THR A 91 -2.78 11.44 -4.36
N SER A 92 -3.18 12.10 -3.27
CA SER A 92 -2.67 13.43 -2.93
C SER A 92 -1.18 13.37 -2.61
N ARG A 93 -0.42 14.28 -3.22
CA ARG A 93 1.00 14.47 -2.92
C ARG A 93 1.22 14.87 -1.46
N GLU A 94 0.32 15.68 -0.91
CA GLU A 94 0.43 16.23 0.45
C GLU A 94 0.46 15.11 1.51
N THR A 95 -0.26 14.01 1.26
CA THR A 95 -0.27 12.81 2.10
C THR A 95 1.12 12.21 2.30
N TYR A 96 2.02 12.39 1.33
CA TYR A 96 3.35 11.80 1.31
C TYR A 96 4.47 12.84 1.36
N ASP A 97 4.17 14.12 1.64
CA ASP A 97 5.20 15.15 1.78
C ASP A 97 5.75 15.15 3.21
N PRO A 98 6.96 14.60 3.44
CA PRO A 98 7.50 14.53 4.79
C PRO A 98 8.06 15.89 5.19
N HIS A 99 7.42 16.57 6.14
CA HIS A 99 8.04 17.75 6.75
C HIS A 99 9.12 17.29 7.75
N PRO A 100 10.43 17.60 7.55
CA PRO A 100 11.49 17.10 8.42
C PRO A 100 11.27 17.44 9.89
N GLU A 101 10.72 18.61 10.19
CA GLU A 101 10.39 19.05 11.56
C GLU A 101 9.34 18.21 12.26
N ASP A 102 8.59 17.40 11.51
CA ASP A 102 7.57 16.48 12.04
C ASP A 102 8.04 15.02 12.09
N ALA A 103 9.26 14.73 11.63
CA ALA A 103 9.81 13.38 11.59
C ALA A 103 9.82 12.69 12.96
N TRP A 104 10.01 13.46 14.03
CA TRP A 104 9.98 12.96 15.41
C TRP A 104 8.62 12.38 15.81
N LYS A 105 7.50 12.84 15.23
CA LYS A 105 6.14 12.35 15.54
C LYS A 105 5.97 10.86 15.20
N ARG A 106 6.77 10.36 14.24
CA ARG A 106 6.78 8.94 13.82
C ARG A 106 7.58 8.05 14.78
N LEU A 107 8.36 8.62 15.70
CA LEU A 107 9.22 7.88 16.62
C LEU A 107 8.46 7.50 17.90
N LYS A 108 8.32 6.21 18.16
CA LYS A 108 7.72 5.69 19.40
C LYS A 108 8.76 5.69 20.53
N MET A 109 9.03 6.86 21.14
CA MET A 109 9.96 7.01 22.25
C MET A 109 9.24 7.38 23.55
N ARG A 110 9.71 6.84 24.68
CA ARG A 110 9.23 7.22 26.03
C ARG A 110 10.08 8.37 26.57
N LEU A 111 9.76 9.58 26.15
CA LEU A 111 10.45 10.81 26.57
C LEU A 111 9.81 11.36 27.85
N ARG A 112 10.63 11.77 28.82
CA ARG A 112 10.14 12.26 30.13
C ARG A 112 10.51 13.71 30.38
N LYS A 113 11.56 14.22 29.73
CA LYS A 113 12.03 15.60 29.92
C LYS A 113 11.84 16.43 28.64
N PRO A 114 11.47 17.71 28.74
CA PRO A 114 11.37 18.60 27.57
C PRO A 114 12.68 18.70 26.75
N GLN A 115 13.84 18.64 27.42
CA GLN A 115 15.14 18.66 26.76
C GLN A 115 15.36 17.42 25.87
N GLU A 116 14.92 16.24 26.31
CA GLU A 116 15.01 15.00 25.51
C GLU A 116 14.17 15.11 24.24
N LEU A 117 12.97 15.71 24.35
CA LEU A 117 12.11 15.98 23.20
C LEU A 117 12.77 16.93 22.20
N ALA A 118 13.34 18.04 22.67
CA ALA A 118 14.01 19.00 21.80
C ALA A 118 15.18 18.38 21.02
N ILE A 119 15.97 17.50 21.67
CA ILE A 119 17.06 16.75 21.01
C ILE A 119 16.49 15.82 19.93
N VAL A 120 15.44 15.04 20.25
CA VAL A 120 14.83 14.11 19.29
C VAL A 120 14.25 14.84 18.09
N GLN A 121 13.60 16.00 18.30
CA GLN A 121 13.11 16.86 17.23
C GLN A 121 14.26 17.28 16.30
N GLY A 122 15.34 17.83 16.85
CA GLY A 122 16.49 18.27 16.05
C GLY A 122 17.19 17.14 15.30
N VAL A 123 17.45 16.00 15.95
CA VAL A 123 18.13 14.85 15.33
C VAL A 123 17.24 14.20 14.26
N ALA A 124 15.94 14.06 14.50
CA ALA A 124 15.02 13.50 13.52
C ALA A 124 14.91 14.39 12.28
N ALA A 125 14.81 15.72 12.46
CA ALA A 125 14.77 16.66 11.34
C ALA A 125 16.09 16.67 10.56
N TRP A 126 17.24 16.59 11.22
CA TRP A 126 18.54 16.47 10.55
C TRP A 126 18.64 15.20 9.72
N ARG A 127 18.21 14.04 10.25
CA ARG A 127 18.25 12.75 9.54
C ARG A 127 17.47 12.77 8.21
N GLU A 128 16.31 13.42 8.14
CA GLU A 128 15.53 13.44 6.90
C GLU A 128 16.07 14.44 5.85
N ARG A 129 17.02 15.31 6.23
CA ARG A 129 17.63 16.30 5.33
C ARG A 129 18.89 15.79 4.63
N GLU A 130 19.59 14.83 5.25
CA GLU A 130 20.78 14.15 4.69
C GLU A 130 20.36 12.93 3.85
#